data_AF-A0A7S3LGT0-F1
#
_entry.id   AF-A0A7S3LGT0-F1
#
_cell.length_a   1.000
_cell.length_b   1.000
_cell.length_c   1.000
_cell.angle_alpha   90.00
_cell.angle_beta   90.00
_cell.angle_gamma   90.00
#
_symmetry.space_group_name_H-M   'P 1'
#
loop_
_entity.id
_entity.type
_entity.pdbx_description
1 polymer ?
#
loop_
_entity_poly.entity_id
_entity_poly.type
_entity_poly.pdbx_seq_one_letter_code
_entity_poly.pdbx_strand_id
1 'polypeptide(L)'
;MRFSLESLTAVCFSRSAKFPSFPRAFQLRRSWLNATRNYDTTKQFHSRLSTKGTSKVSISYSLRLNQNRILEGIRLGKNWSWTQVRNGARNQIRFHSVNTVSKLQPIQYAGHQDDSSYIEDRYYSEELEDYWGIDFSNDNKSFVVDEKIRNKTVVVGISGGVDSSVSALLLKQQGFKNVVGVFMRNWDPQDESGELDTCPISEDFKVAEKVCKQLNIPLHEATFIGQYWTEVFEPYIEILKSGGTPNPDIFCNMEIKFKAFFHYVNQKFGSDALVATGHYARLGKSSKDFSPLLLNSVDSTKDQTYFLCGVGSRALSRVIFPLGSLYKTQVRSLAKSHGLCTAEKKDSVGICFVGKRKFTDFIGNYLDENPGNIVSVDDTKITFGRHSGLFRYTIGQGAKVSGLKKKLFVTGKDPKTNNLFVCEGEDNPALFSKGLYVNPKFMYWVDGEPPRDFCFTGTLRLKCKVRYRQASVWCTLHFENSSTENRRLVVIFDEPEKAVTPMQVVAFYRGDVCLGGGLIGGVVDTNQS
;
A
#
# COMPACT_ATOMS: atom_id res chain seq x y z
N MET A 1 -27.81 -9.86 -27.24
CA MET A 1 -26.41 -9.41 -27.34
C MET A 1 -26.20 -8.23 -26.40
N ARG A 2 -25.36 -8.42 -25.38
CA ARG A 2 -24.78 -7.37 -24.53
C ARG A 2 -23.52 -6.85 -25.21
N PHE A 3 -23.23 -5.56 -25.12
CA PHE A 3 -21.85 -5.06 -25.11
C PHE A 3 -21.71 -3.91 -24.10
N SER A 4 -20.71 -4.07 -23.24
CA SER A 4 -20.11 -3.08 -22.34
C SER A 4 -19.08 -2.24 -23.10
N LEU A 5 -18.84 -1.01 -22.65
CA LEU A 5 -17.63 -0.26 -23.01
C LEU A 5 -17.17 0.59 -21.83
N GLU A 6 -16.05 0.15 -21.27
CA GLU A 6 -15.09 0.90 -20.45
C GLU A 6 -14.30 1.88 -21.33
N SER A 7 -13.58 2.81 -20.68
CA SER A 7 -12.46 3.63 -21.19
C SER A 7 -12.78 4.96 -21.89
N LEU A 8 -12.39 6.09 -21.26
CA LEU A 8 -11.35 7.03 -21.75
C LEU A 8 -11.36 8.37 -20.99
N THR A 9 -10.34 8.52 -20.15
CA THR A 9 -9.74 9.75 -19.60
C THR A 9 -9.01 10.56 -20.67
N ALA A 10 -9.06 11.92 -20.61
CA ALA A 10 -7.90 12.84 -20.62
C ALA A 10 -8.36 14.32 -20.82
N VAL A 11 -8.17 15.22 -19.83
CA VAL A 11 -7.04 16.18 -19.63
C VAL A 11 -7.22 17.53 -20.37
N CYS A 12 -7.34 18.61 -19.60
CA CYS A 12 -6.46 19.79 -19.68
C CYS A 12 -6.69 20.75 -18.47
N PHE A 13 -5.58 21.27 -17.94
CA PHE A 13 -5.36 21.80 -16.59
C PHE A 13 -5.76 23.28 -16.39
N SER A 14 -6.03 23.69 -15.13
CA SER A 14 -5.20 24.70 -14.43
C SER A 14 -5.46 24.74 -12.90
N ARG A 15 -4.35 24.54 -12.17
CA ARG A 15 -3.86 25.12 -10.91
C ARG A 15 -4.83 25.55 -9.79
N SER A 16 -4.44 25.11 -8.58
CA SER A 16 -4.76 25.60 -7.22
C SER A 16 -6.16 25.36 -6.65
N ALA A 17 -6.17 24.61 -5.53
CA ALA A 17 -7.27 24.31 -4.61
C ALA A 17 -8.35 23.30 -5.09
N LYS A 18 -8.17 22.00 -4.77
CA LYS A 18 -9.29 21.05 -4.71
C LYS A 18 -9.93 21.11 -3.31
N PHE A 19 -11.10 21.73 -3.23
CA PHE A 19 -12.03 21.65 -2.11
C PHE A 19 -12.73 20.27 -2.04
N PRO A 20 -13.27 19.86 -0.88
CA PRO A 20 -13.85 18.55 -0.67
C PRO A 20 -15.03 18.29 -1.62
N SER A 21 -15.19 17.01 -1.96
CA SER A 21 -16.33 16.42 -2.65
C SER A 21 -17.67 17.03 -2.24
N PHE A 22 -18.52 17.29 -3.25
CA PHE A 22 -19.92 17.73 -3.14
C PHE A 22 -20.61 17.19 -1.87
N PRO A 23 -21.13 18.05 -0.96
CA PRO A 23 -21.89 17.56 0.19
C PRO A 23 -23.15 16.84 -0.31
N ARG A 24 -23.55 15.76 0.37
CA ARG A 24 -24.83 15.04 0.18
C ARG A 24 -26.11 15.93 0.29
N ALA A 25 -25.97 17.24 0.45
CA ALA A 25 -27.05 18.22 0.56
C ALA A 25 -27.75 18.57 -0.76
N PHE A 26 -27.24 18.10 -1.92
CA PHE A 26 -27.84 18.34 -3.22
C PHE A 26 -28.35 17.04 -3.84
N GLN A 27 -29.66 16.77 -3.72
CA GLN A 27 -30.34 15.79 -4.58
C GLN A 27 -31.02 16.53 -5.73
N LEU A 28 -30.52 16.34 -6.96
CA LEU A 28 -31.19 16.80 -8.17
C LEU A 28 -32.09 15.68 -8.71
N ARG A 29 -33.36 15.98 -9.02
CA ARG A 29 -34.27 15.00 -9.67
C ARG A 29 -33.68 14.54 -11.01
N ARG A 30 -33.98 13.30 -11.43
CA ARG A 30 -33.56 12.71 -12.73
C ARG A 30 -33.88 13.62 -13.94
N SER A 31 -34.94 14.43 -13.87
CA SER A 31 -35.30 15.42 -14.89
C SER A 31 -34.24 16.52 -15.08
N TRP A 32 -33.48 16.86 -14.04
CA TRP A 32 -32.40 17.84 -14.09
C TRP A 32 -31.16 17.33 -14.84
N LEU A 33 -30.76 16.08 -14.58
CA LEU A 33 -29.64 15.44 -15.27
C LEU A 33 -29.88 15.33 -16.80
N ASN A 34 -31.13 15.06 -17.19
CA ASN A 34 -31.52 15.05 -18.60
C ASN A 34 -31.60 16.45 -19.22
N ALA A 35 -32.04 17.46 -18.47
CA ALA A 35 -32.05 18.84 -18.95
C ALA A 35 -30.63 19.39 -19.17
N THR A 36 -29.67 19.05 -18.31
CA THR A 36 -28.27 19.54 -18.43
C THR A 36 -27.46 18.92 -19.57
N ARG A 37 -27.96 17.88 -20.26
CA ARG A 37 -27.28 17.29 -21.42
C ARG A 37 -27.27 18.19 -22.66
N ASN A 38 -28.18 19.17 -22.74
CA ASN A 38 -28.33 20.06 -23.90
C ASN A 38 -27.94 21.52 -23.63
N TYR A 39 -27.24 21.80 -22.52
CA TYR A 39 -26.78 23.16 -22.21
C TYR A 39 -25.26 23.20 -22.08
N ASP A 40 -24.63 24.09 -22.84
CA ASP A 40 -23.22 24.42 -22.68
C ASP A 40 -23.04 25.12 -21.32
N THR A 41 -22.47 24.38 -20.36
CA THR A 41 -22.34 24.80 -18.97
C THR A 41 -20.89 25.12 -18.66
N THR A 42 -20.52 26.40 -18.74
CA THR A 42 -19.26 26.86 -18.12
C THR A 42 -19.46 26.91 -16.61
N LYS A 43 -19.11 25.80 -15.93
CA LYS A 43 -19.12 25.69 -14.47
C LYS A 43 -17.97 26.52 -13.88
N GLN A 44 -18.17 27.82 -13.70
CA GLN A 44 -17.29 28.66 -12.87
C GLN A 44 -17.79 28.68 -11.43
N PHE A 45 -17.13 27.91 -10.56
CA PHE A 45 -17.39 27.91 -9.12
C PHE A 45 -16.50 28.95 -8.44
N HIS A 46 -17.10 29.97 -7.82
CA HIS A 46 -16.39 30.90 -6.95
C HIS A 46 -16.90 30.71 -5.52
N SER A 47 -16.01 30.32 -4.60
CA SER A 47 -16.27 30.35 -3.16
C SER A 47 -15.73 31.66 -2.59
N ARG A 48 -16.51 32.33 -1.73
CA ARG A 48 -16.07 33.52 -0.99
C ARG A 48 -16.41 33.30 0.48
N LEU A 49 -15.39 33.09 1.32
CA LEU A 49 -15.53 33.18 2.77
C LEU A 49 -15.49 34.66 3.14
N SER A 50 -16.50 35.13 3.88
CA SER A 50 -16.57 36.49 4.41
C SER A 50 -16.79 36.40 5.90
N THR A 51 -15.75 36.63 6.70
CA THR A 51 -15.84 36.81 8.15
C THR A 51 -16.08 38.30 8.45
N LYS A 52 -17.30 38.79 8.23
CA LYS A 52 -17.69 40.13 8.70
C LYS A 52 -18.00 40.06 10.20
N GLY A 53 -16.97 40.07 11.04
CA GLY A 53 -17.04 40.39 12.48
C GLY A 53 -18.08 39.66 13.34
N THR A 54 -18.65 38.55 12.87
CA THR A 54 -19.71 37.80 13.53
C THR A 54 -19.46 36.32 13.32
N SER A 55 -19.86 35.50 14.28
CA SER A 55 -19.63 34.04 14.40
C SER A 55 -20.39 33.21 13.35
N LYS A 56 -20.46 33.68 12.10
CA LYS A 56 -21.18 33.05 10.99
C LYS A 56 -20.25 32.87 9.80
N VAL A 57 -20.14 31.63 9.33
CA VAL A 57 -19.43 31.29 8.09
C VAL A 57 -20.47 31.15 6.99
N SER A 58 -20.35 31.97 5.94
CA SER A 58 -21.19 31.89 4.75
C SER A 58 -20.45 31.22 3.61
N ILE A 59 -21.08 30.23 2.97
CA ILE A 59 -20.57 29.61 1.73
C ILE A 59 -21.55 29.94 0.61
N SER A 60 -21.04 30.45 -0.52
CA SER A 60 -21.85 30.74 -1.70
C SER A 60 -21.32 30.00 -2.93
N TYR A 61 -22.23 29.53 -3.78
CA TYR A 61 -21.94 28.88 -5.06
C TYR A 61 -22.67 29.63 -6.16
N SER A 62 -22.08 29.74 -7.35
CA SER A 62 -22.77 30.36 -8.50
C SER A 62 -22.75 29.46 -9.73
N LEU A 63 -23.89 29.36 -10.41
CA LEU A 63 -24.06 28.67 -11.68
C LEU A 63 -24.43 29.71 -12.76
N ARG A 64 -23.77 29.66 -13.92
CA ARG A 64 -24.13 30.48 -15.09
C ARG A 64 -24.90 29.65 -16.11
N LEU A 65 -25.93 30.22 -16.69
CA LEU A 65 -26.76 29.59 -17.71
C LEU A 65 -26.70 30.38 -19.01
N ASN A 66 -26.54 29.68 -20.14
CA ASN A 66 -26.41 30.28 -21.47
C ASN A 66 -27.74 30.68 -22.13
N GLN A 67 -28.89 30.45 -21.47
CA GLN A 67 -30.20 30.83 -22.00
C GLN A 67 -31.12 31.50 -20.95
N ASN A 68 -32.01 32.34 -21.46
CA ASN A 68 -32.78 33.33 -20.69
C ASN A 68 -34.07 32.77 -20.04
N ARG A 69 -34.04 31.54 -19.48
CA ARG A 69 -35.19 30.90 -18.82
C ARG A 69 -35.20 31.10 -17.29
N ILE A 70 -36.39 31.34 -16.74
CA ILE A 70 -36.65 31.40 -15.28
C ILE A 70 -36.76 29.96 -14.77
N LEU A 71 -36.06 29.63 -13.69
CA LEU A 71 -36.07 28.31 -13.10
C LEU A 71 -37.01 28.27 -11.89
N GLU A 72 -38.05 27.45 -11.97
CA GLU A 72 -39.02 27.22 -10.89
C GLU A 72 -38.80 25.84 -10.24
N GLY A 73 -39.10 25.73 -8.94
CA GLY A 73 -39.18 24.44 -8.23
C GLY A 73 -37.89 23.89 -7.61
N ILE A 74 -36.85 24.69 -7.39
CA ILE A 74 -35.62 24.26 -6.70
C ILE A 74 -35.91 24.05 -5.21
N ARG A 75 -35.79 22.81 -4.71
CA ARG A 75 -35.82 22.49 -3.27
C ARG A 75 -34.39 22.34 -2.74
N LEU A 76 -34.06 23.07 -1.68
CA LEU A 76 -32.76 23.02 -1.00
C LEU A 76 -32.90 22.48 0.43
N GLY A 77 -31.79 22.01 1.02
CA GLY A 77 -31.75 21.62 2.44
C GLY A 77 -31.96 22.81 3.39
N LYS A 78 -32.30 22.55 4.65
CA LYS A 78 -32.78 23.54 5.65
C LYS A 78 -31.92 24.81 5.84
N ASN A 79 -30.63 24.79 5.49
CA ASN A 79 -29.70 25.92 5.68
C ASN A 79 -29.21 26.53 4.36
N TRP A 80 -29.99 26.37 3.29
CA TRP A 80 -29.62 26.80 1.94
C TRP A 80 -30.74 27.62 1.32
N SER A 81 -30.37 28.77 0.74
CA SER A 81 -31.24 29.59 -0.09
C SER A 81 -30.61 29.78 -1.46
N TRP A 82 -31.40 30.24 -2.43
CA TRP A 82 -30.87 30.62 -3.74
C TRP A 82 -31.50 31.92 -4.23
N THR A 83 -30.76 32.61 -5.08
CA THR A 83 -31.20 33.82 -5.77
C THR A 83 -30.82 33.71 -7.24
N GLN A 84 -31.67 34.22 -8.13
CA GLN A 84 -31.36 34.35 -9.55
C GLN A 84 -31.17 35.82 -9.88
N VAL A 85 -30.00 36.15 -10.41
CA VAL A 85 -29.62 37.51 -10.79
C VAL A 85 -29.51 37.57 -12.30
N ARG A 86 -30.32 38.43 -12.91
CA ARG A 86 -30.25 38.76 -14.35
C ARG A 86 -29.29 39.93 -14.53
N ASN A 87 -28.29 39.76 -15.40
CA ASN A 87 -27.38 40.84 -15.80
C ASN A 87 -27.26 40.84 -17.33
N GLY A 88 -28.09 41.64 -17.99
CA GLY A 88 -28.20 41.64 -19.46
C GLY A 88 -28.68 40.29 -20.02
N ALA A 89 -28.04 39.78 -21.07
CA ALA A 89 -28.34 38.47 -21.68
C ALA A 89 -27.92 37.26 -20.81
N ARG A 90 -27.32 37.50 -19.63
CA ARG A 90 -26.73 36.46 -18.79
C ARG A 90 -27.60 36.22 -17.56
N ASN A 91 -27.86 34.94 -17.32
CA ASN A 91 -28.66 34.48 -16.19
C ASN A 91 -27.75 33.73 -15.20
N GLN A 92 -27.66 34.20 -13.96
CA GLN A 92 -26.79 33.63 -12.93
C GLN A 92 -27.62 33.20 -11.73
N ILE A 93 -27.44 31.95 -11.28
CA ILE A 93 -28.05 31.44 -10.05
C ILE A 93 -26.99 31.40 -8.96
N ARG A 94 -27.29 31.95 -7.79
CA ARG A 94 -26.43 31.90 -6.61
C ARG A 94 -27.12 31.08 -5.53
N PHE A 95 -26.39 30.15 -4.94
CA PHE A 95 -26.81 29.38 -3.78
C PHE A 95 -26.05 29.91 -2.56
N HIS A 96 -26.72 30.07 -1.43
CA HIS A 96 -26.15 30.62 -0.20
C HIS A 96 -26.41 29.66 0.95
N SER A 97 -25.40 29.42 1.79
CA SER A 97 -25.56 28.72 3.07
C SER A 97 -24.98 29.56 4.20
N VAL A 98 -25.70 29.63 5.32
CA VAL A 98 -25.28 30.33 6.53
C VAL A 98 -25.20 29.32 7.66
N ASN A 99 -23.99 29.08 8.18
CA ASN A 99 -23.77 28.25 9.37
C ASN A 99 -23.27 29.12 10.52
N THR A 100 -23.91 29.01 11.69
CA THR A 100 -23.51 29.67 12.92
C THR A 100 -22.45 28.83 13.62
N VAL A 101 -21.25 29.38 13.83
CA VAL A 101 -20.16 28.72 14.58
C VAL A 101 -20.14 29.35 15.97
N SER A 102 -20.64 28.64 16.98
CA SER A 102 -20.52 29.08 18.38
C SER A 102 -19.12 28.75 18.92
N LYS A 103 -18.37 29.82 19.25
CA LYS A 103 -17.09 29.87 20.00
C LYS A 103 -15.81 29.42 19.26
N LEU A 104 -15.11 30.39 18.68
CA LEU A 104 -13.65 30.38 18.55
C LEU A 104 -13.11 31.46 19.50
N GLN A 105 -12.26 31.08 20.45
CA GLN A 105 -11.46 32.05 21.22
C GLN A 105 -10.25 32.47 20.37
N PRO A 106 -9.88 33.76 20.33
CA PRO A 106 -8.76 34.23 19.53
C PRO A 106 -7.43 33.97 20.26
N ILE A 107 -6.50 33.27 19.61
CA ILE A 107 -5.10 33.22 20.04
C ILE A 107 -4.42 34.46 19.45
N GLN A 108 -3.93 35.36 20.30
CA GLN A 108 -3.09 36.49 19.92
C GLN A 108 -1.74 35.98 19.42
N TYR A 109 -1.36 36.37 18.20
CA TYR A 109 0.01 36.31 17.73
C TYR A 109 0.78 37.52 18.26
N ALA A 110 1.85 37.27 19.01
CA ALA A 110 2.85 38.28 19.35
C ALA A 110 4.24 37.73 19.06
N GLY A 111 4.99 38.44 18.21
CA GLY A 111 6.44 38.62 18.30
C GLY A 111 7.34 37.50 17.79
N HIS A 112 8.16 37.84 16.80
CA HIS A 112 9.35 37.10 16.36
C HIS A 112 10.27 36.68 17.52
N GLN A 113 10.70 35.41 17.52
CA GLN A 113 12.09 34.99 17.68
C GLN A 113 12.24 33.51 17.30
N ASP A 114 13.42 33.15 16.80
CA ASP A 114 13.83 31.81 16.38
C ASP A 114 13.40 30.73 17.37
N ASP A 115 12.58 29.79 16.89
CA ASP A 115 12.53 28.45 17.47
C ASP A 115 12.08 27.46 16.41
N SER A 116 12.97 26.53 16.09
CA SER A 116 12.75 25.32 15.31
C SER A 116 11.88 24.32 16.08
N SER A 117 10.67 24.73 16.47
CA SER A 117 9.69 23.83 17.06
C SER A 117 8.98 23.10 15.92
N TYR A 118 9.33 21.83 15.75
CA TYR A 118 8.53 20.83 15.07
C TYR A 118 7.04 21.09 15.31
N ILE A 119 6.29 21.41 14.25
CA ILE A 119 4.85 21.16 14.28
C ILE A 119 4.74 19.64 14.23
N GLU A 120 4.84 18.98 15.38
CA GLU A 120 4.27 17.65 15.54
C GLU A 120 2.79 17.80 15.20
N ASP A 121 2.43 17.35 14.00
CA ASP A 121 1.05 17.09 13.66
C ASP A 121 0.55 16.09 14.72
N ARG A 122 -0.21 16.58 15.71
CA ARG A 122 -0.92 15.78 16.74
C ARG A 122 -1.86 14.72 16.14
N TYR A 123 -1.90 14.58 14.82
CA TYR A 123 -2.70 13.62 14.08
C TYR A 123 -2.30 12.16 14.29
N TYR A 124 -1.10 11.87 14.81
CA TYR A 124 -0.60 10.49 14.97
C TYR A 124 0.01 10.17 16.35
N SER A 125 -0.05 11.08 17.32
CA SER A 125 0.54 10.92 18.66
C SER A 125 -0.47 10.56 19.76
N GLU A 126 -1.75 10.47 19.44
CA GLU A 126 -2.78 9.96 20.35
C GLU A 126 -2.90 8.44 20.18
N GLU A 127 -3.21 7.71 21.27
CA GLU A 127 -3.43 6.26 21.24
C GLU A 127 -4.40 5.91 20.10
N LEU A 128 -3.86 5.37 18.99
CA LEU A 128 -4.66 5.08 17.81
C LEU A 128 -5.60 3.92 18.15
N GLU A 129 -6.90 4.20 18.14
CA GLU A 129 -7.92 3.18 18.31
C GLU A 129 -7.83 2.12 17.20
N ASP A 130 -8.05 0.85 17.57
CA ASP A 130 -8.19 -0.24 16.60
C ASP A 130 -9.35 0.06 15.64
N TYR A 131 -9.13 -0.20 14.35
CA TYR A 131 -10.09 0.09 13.29
C TYR A 131 -11.44 -0.61 13.48
N TRP A 132 -11.43 -1.86 13.96
CA TRP A 132 -12.64 -2.63 14.22
C TRP A 132 -13.06 -2.61 15.70
N GLY A 133 -12.24 -2.03 16.58
CA GLY A 133 -12.41 -2.10 18.03
C GLY A 133 -12.21 -3.52 18.57
N ILE A 134 -11.39 -4.34 17.92
CA ILE A 134 -11.16 -5.74 18.31
C ILE A 134 -9.78 -5.85 18.97
N ASP A 135 -9.77 -6.30 20.22
CA ASP A 135 -8.52 -6.60 20.93
C ASP A 135 -8.22 -8.11 20.86
N PHE A 136 -7.19 -8.46 20.08
CA PHE A 136 -6.70 -9.83 19.97
C PHE A 136 -5.56 -10.15 20.98
N SER A 137 -5.14 -9.18 21.80
CA SER A 137 -3.99 -9.34 22.72
C SER A 137 -4.34 -9.99 24.07
N ASN A 138 -5.63 -9.99 24.45
CA ASN A 138 -6.09 -10.48 25.74
C ASN A 138 -7.25 -11.48 25.58
N ASP A 139 -7.07 -12.69 26.11
CA ASP A 139 -8.11 -13.73 26.14
C ASP A 139 -9.33 -13.34 27.01
N ASN A 140 -9.21 -12.33 27.87
CA ASN A 140 -10.16 -12.03 28.95
C ASN A 140 -10.72 -10.60 28.99
N LYS A 141 -10.41 -9.73 28.01
CA LYS A 141 -11.08 -8.43 27.93
C LYS A 141 -12.20 -8.48 26.90
N SER A 142 -13.42 -8.37 27.41
CA SER A 142 -14.67 -8.22 26.68
C SER A 142 -14.73 -6.88 25.94
N PHE A 143 -13.85 -6.64 24.97
CA PHE A 143 -14.21 -5.70 23.91
C PHE A 143 -15.18 -6.45 23.00
N VAL A 144 -16.45 -6.23 23.28
CA VAL A 144 -17.55 -6.79 22.51
C VAL A 144 -17.42 -6.20 21.10
N VAL A 145 -16.82 -6.98 20.19
CA VAL A 145 -16.87 -6.68 18.75
C VAL A 145 -18.31 -6.31 18.42
N ASP A 146 -18.54 -5.19 17.74
CA ASP A 146 -19.89 -4.74 17.39
C ASP A 146 -20.67 -5.94 16.82
N GLU A 147 -21.87 -6.20 17.34
CA GLU A 147 -22.69 -7.33 16.91
C GLU A 147 -22.92 -7.31 15.39
N LYS A 148 -23.03 -6.12 14.79
CA LYS A 148 -23.12 -5.94 13.34
C LYS A 148 -21.88 -6.46 12.62
N ILE A 149 -20.69 -6.31 13.21
CA ILE A 149 -19.43 -6.83 12.66
C ILE A 149 -19.37 -8.36 12.85
N ARG A 150 -19.73 -8.88 14.03
CA ARG A 150 -19.73 -10.33 14.32
C ARG A 150 -20.67 -11.14 13.42
N ASN A 151 -21.75 -10.53 12.97
CA ASN A 151 -22.73 -11.16 12.07
C ASN A 151 -22.29 -11.17 10.60
N LYS A 152 -21.23 -10.43 10.24
CA LYS A 152 -20.67 -10.48 8.87
C LYS A 152 -19.94 -11.80 8.64
N THR A 153 -19.92 -12.21 7.38
CA THR A 153 -19.02 -13.27 6.90
C THR A 153 -17.58 -12.77 6.93
N VAL A 154 -16.70 -13.53 7.57
CA VAL A 154 -15.24 -13.29 7.56
C VAL A 154 -14.57 -14.43 6.82
N VAL A 155 -13.96 -14.09 5.68
CA VAL A 155 -13.23 -15.02 4.85
C VAL A 155 -11.76 -14.97 5.19
N VAL A 156 -11.22 -16.05 5.73
CA VAL A 156 -9.82 -16.16 6.15
C VAL A 156 -9.02 -16.83 5.03
N GLY A 157 -7.95 -16.18 4.57
CA GLY A 157 -6.98 -16.82 3.68
C GLY A 157 -6.18 -17.88 4.44
N ILE A 158 -6.47 -19.16 4.20
CA ILE A 158 -5.81 -20.31 4.84
C ILE A 158 -4.71 -20.83 3.91
N SER A 159 -3.46 -20.67 4.31
CA SER A 159 -2.28 -21.11 3.54
C SER A 159 -1.75 -22.49 3.96
N GLY A 160 -2.39 -23.13 4.95
CA GLY A 160 -1.84 -24.33 5.59
C GLY A 160 -0.66 -24.04 6.54
N GLY A 161 -0.39 -22.76 6.86
CA GLY A 161 0.61 -22.34 7.85
C GLY A 161 0.00 -22.10 9.24
N VAL A 162 0.85 -22.02 10.26
CA VAL A 162 0.40 -21.75 11.65
C VAL A 162 -0.31 -20.41 11.79
N ASP A 163 0.16 -19.38 11.08
CA ASP A 163 -0.32 -18.01 11.25
C ASP A 163 -1.78 -17.89 10.79
N SER A 164 -2.09 -18.37 9.58
CA SER A 164 -3.47 -18.37 9.09
C SER A 164 -4.39 -19.30 9.90
N SER A 165 -3.85 -20.38 10.46
CA SER A 165 -4.60 -21.28 11.36
C SER A 165 -5.03 -20.58 12.64
N VAL A 166 -4.09 -19.88 13.29
CA VAL A 166 -4.36 -19.13 14.52
C VAL A 166 -5.24 -17.92 14.25
N SER A 167 -5.08 -17.23 13.11
CA SER A 167 -6.02 -16.17 12.71
C SER A 167 -7.47 -16.66 12.66
N ALA A 168 -7.71 -17.83 12.06
CA ALA A 168 -9.06 -18.41 12.01
C ALA A 168 -9.59 -18.81 13.40
N LEU A 169 -8.73 -19.39 14.23
CA LEU A 169 -9.05 -19.73 15.63
C LEU A 169 -9.48 -18.48 16.41
N LEU A 170 -8.68 -17.41 16.36
CA LEU A 170 -8.94 -16.16 17.07
C LEU A 170 -10.26 -15.53 16.64
N LEU A 171 -10.56 -15.50 15.34
CA LEU A 171 -11.85 -14.99 14.85
C LEU A 171 -13.02 -15.81 15.39
N LYS A 172 -12.89 -17.14 15.47
CA LYS A 172 -13.92 -17.98 16.06
C LYS A 172 -14.11 -17.69 17.56
N GLN A 173 -13.00 -17.51 18.30
CA GLN A 173 -13.04 -17.18 19.73
C GLN A 173 -13.63 -15.80 20.01
N GLN A 174 -13.41 -14.83 19.13
CA GLN A 174 -14.02 -13.49 19.17
C GLN A 174 -15.52 -13.50 18.82
N GLY A 175 -16.11 -14.67 18.57
CA GLY A 175 -17.55 -14.84 18.43
C GLY A 175 -18.13 -14.44 17.07
N PHE A 176 -17.29 -14.35 16.03
CA PHE A 176 -17.76 -14.21 14.65
C PHE A 176 -18.62 -15.41 14.27
N LYS A 177 -19.82 -15.14 13.74
CA LYS A 177 -20.81 -16.20 13.46
C LYS A 177 -20.47 -17.00 12.21
N ASN A 178 -19.90 -16.33 11.20
CA ASN A 178 -19.69 -16.88 9.86
C ASN A 178 -18.22 -16.77 9.46
N VAL A 179 -17.37 -17.65 10.00
CA VAL A 179 -15.95 -17.75 9.61
C VAL A 179 -15.80 -18.81 8.52
N VAL A 180 -15.16 -18.44 7.40
CA VAL A 180 -14.98 -19.31 6.23
C VAL A 180 -13.51 -19.30 5.83
N GLY A 181 -12.90 -20.47 5.62
CA GLY A 181 -11.57 -20.59 5.06
C GLY A 181 -11.58 -20.56 3.53
N VAL A 182 -10.61 -19.87 2.92
CA VAL A 182 -10.30 -20.01 1.49
C VAL A 182 -8.82 -20.32 1.33
N PHE A 183 -8.51 -21.40 0.64
CA PHE A 183 -7.16 -21.72 0.17
C PHE A 183 -6.96 -21.14 -1.24
N MET A 184 -5.87 -20.40 -1.43
CA MET A 184 -5.53 -19.79 -2.71
C MET A 184 -4.49 -20.65 -3.44
N ARG A 185 -4.87 -21.24 -4.57
CA ARG A 185 -3.94 -21.94 -5.46
C ARG A 185 -3.42 -20.97 -6.50
N ASN A 186 -2.17 -20.52 -6.32
CA ASN A 186 -1.56 -19.48 -7.16
C ASN A 186 -0.41 -20.00 -8.04
N TRP A 187 -0.04 -21.25 -7.86
CA TRP A 187 1.06 -21.88 -8.57
C TRP A 187 0.75 -23.36 -8.75
N ASP A 188 1.10 -23.90 -9.91
CA ASP A 188 0.93 -25.32 -10.23
C ASP A 188 2.27 -25.90 -10.69
N PRO A 189 2.89 -26.81 -9.90
CA PRO A 189 4.11 -27.49 -10.31
C PRO A 189 3.97 -28.35 -11.57
N GLN A 190 2.74 -28.77 -11.93
CA GLN A 190 2.51 -29.55 -13.16
C GLN A 190 2.71 -28.69 -14.40
N ASP A 191 2.30 -27.41 -14.34
CA ASP A 191 2.51 -26.45 -15.43
C ASP A 191 4.01 -26.15 -15.66
N GLU A 192 4.88 -26.41 -14.67
CA GLU A 192 6.33 -26.22 -14.78
C GLU A 192 7.05 -27.43 -15.40
N SER A 193 6.67 -28.64 -15.00
CA SER A 193 7.40 -29.87 -15.31
C SER A 193 6.87 -30.57 -16.56
N GLY A 194 5.61 -30.29 -16.96
CA GLY A 194 4.93 -31.02 -18.03
C GLY A 194 4.68 -32.51 -17.71
N GLU A 195 5.07 -32.96 -16.51
CA GLU A 195 4.92 -34.33 -16.05
C GLU A 195 3.61 -34.47 -15.26
N LEU A 196 2.71 -35.31 -15.78
CA LEU A 196 1.46 -35.72 -15.14
C LEU A 196 1.74 -36.74 -14.02
N ASP A 197 2.45 -36.34 -12.95
CA ASP A 197 2.70 -37.26 -11.83
C ASP A 197 1.88 -36.94 -10.56
N THR A 198 1.63 -38.01 -9.81
CA THR A 198 0.38 -38.32 -9.11
C THR A 198 0.28 -37.76 -7.69
N CYS A 199 -0.21 -36.51 -7.54
CA CYS A 199 -1.20 -36.08 -6.53
C CYS A 199 -1.59 -34.61 -6.81
N PRO A 200 -2.79 -34.30 -7.32
CA PRO A 200 -3.16 -32.93 -7.72
C PRO A 200 -3.37 -31.97 -6.53
N ILE A 201 -3.32 -32.48 -5.30
CA ILE A 201 -3.60 -31.72 -4.08
C ILE A 201 -2.29 -31.41 -3.37
N SER A 202 -1.93 -30.13 -3.32
CA SER A 202 -0.76 -29.66 -2.57
C SER A 202 -0.84 -30.09 -1.10
N GLU A 203 0.30 -30.43 -0.50
CA GLU A 203 0.38 -30.78 0.93
C GLU A 203 -0.16 -29.63 1.82
N ASP A 204 0.03 -28.38 1.38
CA ASP A 204 -0.52 -27.20 2.06
C ASP A 204 -2.05 -27.17 2.04
N PHE A 205 -2.70 -27.63 0.97
CA PHE A 205 -4.16 -27.75 0.93
C PHE A 205 -4.67 -28.82 1.89
N LYS A 206 -4.02 -30.00 1.96
CA LYS A 206 -4.40 -31.05 2.91
C LYS A 206 -4.30 -30.55 4.36
N VAL A 207 -3.25 -29.78 4.66
CA VAL A 207 -3.10 -29.14 5.96
C VAL A 207 -4.20 -28.10 6.20
N ALA A 208 -4.54 -27.28 5.21
CA ALA A 208 -5.65 -26.33 5.30
C ALA A 208 -6.99 -27.03 5.58
N GLU A 209 -7.29 -28.13 4.88
CA GLU A 209 -8.48 -28.95 5.13
C GLU A 209 -8.51 -29.46 6.58
N LYS A 210 -7.38 -29.97 7.07
CA LYS A 210 -7.28 -30.48 8.44
C LYS A 210 -7.53 -29.37 9.47
N VAL A 211 -6.94 -28.18 9.28
CA VAL A 211 -7.16 -27.02 10.14
C VAL A 211 -8.62 -26.60 10.15
N CYS A 212 -9.24 -26.45 8.98
CA CYS A 212 -10.64 -26.05 8.88
C CYS A 212 -11.58 -27.08 9.51
N LYS A 213 -11.29 -28.39 9.36
CA LYS A 213 -12.00 -29.47 10.06
C LYS A 213 -11.84 -29.36 11.58
N GLN A 214 -10.62 -29.16 12.10
CA GLN A 214 -10.38 -28.97 13.54
C GLN A 214 -11.14 -27.76 14.10
N LEU A 215 -11.21 -26.67 13.34
CA LEU A 215 -11.91 -25.45 13.72
C LEU A 215 -13.41 -25.48 13.41
N ASN A 216 -13.93 -26.55 12.81
CA ASN A 216 -15.31 -26.66 12.34
C ASN A 216 -15.76 -25.43 11.52
N ILE A 217 -14.96 -25.06 10.51
CA ILE A 217 -15.29 -24.01 9.54
C ILE A 217 -15.25 -24.58 8.12
N PRO A 218 -16.08 -24.09 7.18
CA PRO A 218 -16.01 -24.51 5.79
C PRO A 218 -14.70 -24.05 5.15
N LEU A 219 -14.19 -24.84 4.21
CA LEU A 219 -13.04 -24.50 3.38
C LEU A 219 -13.45 -24.49 1.90
N HIS A 220 -13.07 -23.43 1.19
CA HIS A 220 -13.15 -23.36 -0.26
C HIS A 220 -11.76 -23.26 -0.88
N GLU A 221 -11.64 -23.69 -2.14
CA GLU A 221 -10.47 -23.46 -2.97
C GLU A 221 -10.78 -22.34 -3.99
N ALA A 222 -9.80 -21.46 -4.20
CA ALA A 222 -9.84 -20.47 -5.26
C ALA A 222 -8.52 -20.54 -6.04
N THR A 223 -8.60 -20.63 -7.36
CA THR A 223 -7.42 -20.64 -8.24
C THR A 223 -7.15 -19.24 -8.79
N PHE A 224 -5.89 -18.81 -8.69
CA PHE A 224 -5.38 -17.56 -9.27
C PHE A 224 -4.06 -17.79 -10.01
N ILE A 225 -3.82 -19.00 -10.52
CA ILE A 225 -2.56 -19.36 -11.22
C ILE A 225 -2.28 -18.38 -12.37
N GLY A 226 -3.26 -18.17 -13.26
CA GLY A 226 -3.11 -17.25 -14.40
C GLY A 226 -2.84 -15.81 -13.98
N GLN A 227 -3.57 -15.30 -12.98
CA GLN A 227 -3.35 -13.94 -12.45
C GLN A 227 -1.99 -13.82 -11.78
N TYR A 228 -1.56 -14.81 -11.00
CA TYR A 228 -0.25 -14.81 -10.35
C TYR A 228 0.87 -14.82 -11.40
N TRP A 229 0.73 -15.62 -12.45
CA TRP A 229 1.68 -15.66 -13.55
C TRP A 229 1.83 -14.28 -14.21
N THR A 230 0.74 -13.71 -14.69
CA THR A 230 0.76 -12.44 -15.46
C THR A 230 1.05 -11.21 -14.61
N GLU A 231 0.51 -11.11 -13.39
CA GLU A 231 0.58 -9.89 -12.59
C GLU A 231 1.74 -9.87 -11.59
N VAL A 232 2.32 -11.04 -11.28
CA VAL A 232 3.41 -11.16 -10.29
C VAL A 232 4.65 -11.77 -10.91
N PHE A 233 4.56 -12.96 -11.50
CA PHE A 233 5.73 -13.74 -11.90
C PHE A 233 6.40 -13.22 -13.18
N GLU A 234 5.64 -12.93 -14.22
CA GLU A 234 6.18 -12.39 -15.47
C GLU A 234 6.86 -11.02 -15.25
N PRO A 235 6.24 -10.03 -14.57
CA PRO A 235 6.93 -8.79 -14.19
C PRO A 235 8.19 -9.03 -13.36
N TYR A 236 8.15 -10.00 -12.44
CA TYR A 236 9.30 -10.39 -11.63
C TYR A 236 10.48 -10.86 -12.50
N ILE A 237 10.22 -11.71 -13.49
CA ILE A 237 11.21 -12.21 -14.45
C ILE A 237 11.77 -11.08 -15.33
N GLU A 238 10.92 -10.19 -15.85
CA GLU A 238 11.38 -9.06 -16.68
C GLU A 238 12.28 -8.07 -15.91
N ILE A 239 12.00 -7.86 -14.63
CA ILE A 239 12.86 -7.05 -13.77
C ILE A 239 14.21 -7.75 -13.52
N LEU A 240 14.23 -9.07 -13.36
CA LEU A 240 15.47 -9.82 -13.23
C LEU A 240 16.30 -9.79 -14.53
N LYS A 241 15.66 -9.91 -15.70
CA LYS A 241 16.32 -9.80 -17.02
C LYS A 241 17.02 -8.46 -17.20
N SER A 242 16.38 -7.38 -16.75
CA SER A 242 16.94 -6.02 -16.77
C SER A 242 17.98 -5.77 -15.67
N GLY A 243 18.38 -6.79 -14.90
CA GLY A 243 19.41 -6.69 -13.86
C GLY A 243 18.89 -6.17 -12.51
N GLY A 244 17.62 -5.81 -12.41
CA GLY A 244 16.98 -5.37 -11.16
C GLY A 244 16.88 -6.50 -10.12
N THR A 245 16.54 -6.13 -8.89
CA THR A 245 16.18 -7.11 -7.84
C THR A 245 14.75 -6.84 -7.37
N PRO A 246 13.74 -7.57 -7.85
CA PRO A 246 12.34 -7.34 -7.50
C PRO A 246 11.97 -7.95 -6.14
N ASN A 247 10.84 -7.52 -5.59
CA ASN A 247 10.21 -8.15 -4.43
C ASN A 247 8.81 -8.69 -4.83
N PRO A 248 8.66 -10.00 -5.09
CA PRO A 248 7.41 -10.55 -5.63
C PRO A 248 6.30 -10.57 -4.57
N ASP A 249 6.63 -10.58 -3.27
CA ASP A 249 5.66 -10.65 -2.19
C ASP A 249 4.82 -9.36 -2.09
N ILE A 250 5.42 -8.22 -2.43
CA ILE A 250 4.71 -6.92 -2.52
C ILE A 250 3.61 -7.01 -3.58
N PHE A 251 3.97 -7.40 -4.80
CA PHE A 251 3.02 -7.54 -5.91
C PHE A 251 1.99 -8.62 -5.63
N CYS A 252 2.39 -9.72 -5.01
CA CYS A 252 1.47 -10.78 -4.62
C CYS A 252 0.39 -10.27 -3.63
N ASN A 253 0.76 -9.44 -2.66
CA ASN A 253 -0.22 -8.80 -1.78
C ASN A 253 -1.14 -7.87 -2.59
N MET A 254 -0.58 -7.00 -3.42
CA MET A 254 -1.34 -6.01 -4.17
C MET A 254 -2.30 -6.63 -5.19
N GLU A 255 -1.81 -7.56 -6.00
CA GLU A 255 -2.53 -8.08 -7.18
C GLU A 255 -3.33 -9.34 -6.85
N ILE A 256 -2.85 -10.17 -5.92
CA ILE A 256 -3.51 -11.44 -5.60
C ILE A 256 -4.29 -11.32 -4.30
N LYS A 257 -3.64 -11.13 -3.15
CA LYS A 257 -4.31 -11.22 -1.84
C LYS A 257 -5.32 -10.11 -1.59
N PHE A 258 -5.07 -8.88 -2.06
CA PHE A 258 -5.94 -7.72 -1.81
C PHE A 258 -6.70 -7.22 -3.05
N LYS A 259 -6.56 -7.91 -4.20
CA LYS A 259 -7.29 -7.59 -5.44
C LYS A 259 -8.01 -8.82 -6.00
N ALA A 260 -7.32 -9.81 -6.55
CA ALA A 260 -7.97 -11.01 -7.11
C ALA A 260 -8.78 -11.79 -6.07
N PHE A 261 -8.21 -12.01 -4.88
CA PHE A 261 -8.90 -12.68 -3.78
C PHE A 261 -10.08 -11.86 -3.25
N PHE A 262 -9.94 -10.54 -3.16
CA PHE A 262 -11.06 -9.66 -2.81
C PHE A 262 -12.20 -9.74 -3.82
N HIS A 263 -11.86 -9.80 -5.11
CA HIS A 263 -12.83 -9.97 -6.18
C HIS A 263 -13.59 -11.29 -6.04
N TYR A 264 -12.88 -12.39 -5.82
CA TYR A 264 -13.47 -13.70 -5.54
C TYR A 264 -14.41 -13.65 -4.33
N VAL A 265 -13.96 -13.04 -3.22
CA VAL A 265 -14.75 -12.91 -1.99
C VAL A 265 -16.03 -12.12 -2.24
N ASN A 266 -15.96 -11.02 -2.99
CA ASN A 266 -17.13 -10.22 -3.35
C ASN A 266 -18.17 -11.03 -4.13
N GLN A 267 -17.71 -11.82 -5.11
CA GLN A 267 -18.60 -12.62 -5.94
C GLN A 267 -19.23 -13.78 -5.18
N LYS A 268 -18.45 -14.44 -4.32
CA LYS A 268 -18.85 -15.69 -3.66
C LYS A 268 -19.61 -15.47 -2.35
N PHE A 269 -19.23 -14.45 -1.57
CA PHE A 269 -19.72 -14.22 -0.21
C PHE A 269 -20.39 -12.86 0.00
N GLY A 270 -20.40 -12.00 -1.02
CA GLY A 270 -20.99 -10.66 -0.96
C GLY A 270 -19.97 -9.54 -0.75
N SER A 271 -20.36 -8.32 -1.14
CA SER A 271 -19.49 -7.13 -1.10
C SER A 271 -19.26 -6.56 0.30
N ASP A 272 -20.03 -7.01 1.29
CA ASP A 272 -19.93 -6.65 2.70
C ASP A 272 -19.08 -7.63 3.52
N ALA A 273 -18.75 -8.79 2.95
CA ALA A 273 -17.86 -9.78 3.56
C ALA A 273 -16.50 -9.17 3.90
N LEU A 274 -15.95 -9.56 5.04
CA LEU A 274 -14.62 -9.14 5.51
C LEU A 274 -13.59 -10.20 5.10
N VAL A 275 -12.35 -9.76 4.92
CA VAL A 275 -11.21 -10.62 4.61
C VAL A 275 -10.25 -10.62 5.79
N ALA A 276 -9.82 -11.80 6.23
CA ALA A 276 -8.78 -11.92 7.24
C ALA A 276 -7.57 -12.66 6.69
N THR A 277 -6.39 -12.27 7.16
CA THR A 277 -5.13 -12.92 6.77
C THR A 277 -4.24 -13.12 7.99
N GLY A 278 -3.26 -14.03 7.86
CA GLY A 278 -2.23 -14.25 8.88
C GLY A 278 -1.09 -13.23 8.85
N HIS A 279 -1.33 -11.99 8.39
CA HIS A 279 -0.29 -10.98 8.39
C HIS A 279 -0.10 -10.36 9.78
N TYR A 280 1.16 -10.13 10.15
CA TYR A 280 1.57 -9.37 11.32
C TYR A 280 1.55 -7.88 10.98
N ALA A 281 0.37 -7.28 11.03
CA ALA A 281 0.14 -5.85 10.88
C ALA A 281 -1.11 -5.47 11.67
N ARG A 282 -1.27 -4.20 12.03
CA ARG A 282 -2.46 -3.69 12.72
C ARG A 282 -3.21 -2.69 11.84
N LEU A 283 -4.47 -2.43 12.17
CA LEU A 283 -5.24 -1.36 11.55
C LEU A 283 -5.68 -0.36 12.63
N GLY A 284 -5.38 0.92 12.41
CA GLY A 284 -5.85 2.01 13.26
C GLY A 284 -6.97 2.80 12.60
N LYS A 285 -7.68 3.62 13.39
CA LYS A 285 -8.63 4.62 12.85
C LYS A 285 -7.94 5.95 12.63
N SER A 286 -8.12 6.51 11.44
CA SER A 286 -7.80 7.91 11.17
C SER A 286 -8.77 8.82 11.92
N SER A 287 -8.24 9.75 12.73
CA SER A 287 -9.05 10.76 13.43
C SER A 287 -9.75 11.75 12.49
N LYS A 288 -9.29 11.85 11.24
CA LYS A 288 -9.80 12.78 10.23
C LYS A 288 -11.15 12.34 9.64
N ASP A 289 -11.25 11.07 9.25
CA ASP A 289 -12.36 10.54 8.46
C ASP A 289 -12.71 9.08 8.78
N PHE A 290 -12.13 8.52 9.85
CA PHE A 290 -12.30 7.13 10.27
C PHE A 290 -11.88 6.11 9.23
N SER A 291 -11.06 6.50 8.23
CA SER A 291 -10.45 5.55 7.30
C SER A 291 -9.40 4.68 8.01
N PRO A 292 -9.14 3.46 7.51
CA PRO A 292 -8.15 2.56 8.10
C PRO A 292 -6.72 3.04 7.82
N LEU A 293 -5.93 3.13 8.88
CA LEU A 293 -4.48 3.33 8.83
C LEU A 293 -3.78 1.97 8.93
N LEU A 294 -2.74 1.75 8.13
CA LEU A 294 -1.88 0.56 8.24
C LEU A 294 -0.84 0.80 9.33
N LEU A 295 -0.83 -0.02 10.37
CA LEU A 295 0.06 0.13 11.53
C LEU A 295 1.02 -1.04 11.67
N ASN A 296 2.23 -0.77 12.19
CA ASN A 296 3.21 -1.79 12.54
C ASN A 296 2.63 -2.83 13.51
N SER A 297 3.04 -4.08 13.36
CA SER A 297 2.76 -5.11 14.38
C SER A 297 3.49 -4.81 15.70
N VAL A 298 2.93 -5.28 16.81
CA VAL A 298 3.62 -5.26 18.11
C VAL A 298 4.90 -6.08 18.10
N ASP A 299 4.96 -7.14 17.28
CA ASP A 299 6.17 -7.92 17.05
C ASP A 299 6.99 -7.31 15.91
N SER A 300 7.89 -6.39 16.26
CA SER A 300 8.75 -5.71 15.29
C SER A 300 9.63 -6.67 14.46
N THR A 301 9.90 -7.89 14.94
CA THR A 301 10.72 -8.89 14.22
C THR A 301 9.95 -9.62 13.12
N LYS A 302 8.61 -9.55 13.19
CA LYS A 302 7.68 -10.18 12.25
C LYS A 302 6.77 -9.19 11.54
N ASP A 303 6.85 -7.90 11.87
CA ASP A 303 6.13 -6.81 11.22
C ASP A 303 6.16 -6.93 9.68
N GLN A 304 4.97 -7.03 9.09
CA GLN A 304 4.77 -7.26 7.66
C GLN A 304 4.18 -6.04 6.94
N THR A 305 4.07 -4.89 7.60
CA THR A 305 3.63 -3.64 6.95
C THR A 305 4.47 -3.24 5.74
N TYR A 306 5.77 -3.57 5.75
CA TYR A 306 6.64 -3.41 4.57
C TYR A 306 6.06 -4.10 3.33
N PHE A 307 5.54 -5.33 3.47
CA PHE A 307 4.95 -6.07 2.35
C PHE A 307 3.54 -5.58 1.97
N LEU A 308 2.92 -4.76 2.81
CA LEU A 308 1.57 -4.24 2.66
C LEU A 308 1.55 -2.76 2.28
N CYS A 309 2.71 -2.11 2.11
CA CYS A 309 2.81 -0.67 1.90
C CYS A 309 2.15 -0.18 0.59
N GLY A 310 1.89 -1.08 -0.36
CA GLY A 310 1.15 -0.79 -1.59
C GLY A 310 -0.36 -1.06 -1.49
N VAL A 311 -0.86 -1.57 -0.35
CA VAL A 311 -2.28 -1.91 -0.18
C VAL A 311 -3.05 -0.67 0.27
N GLY A 312 -3.97 -0.21 -0.58
CA GLY A 312 -4.76 1.00 -0.31
C GLY A 312 -5.83 0.81 0.77
N SER A 313 -6.18 1.91 1.44
CA SER A 313 -7.16 2.02 2.53
C SER A 313 -8.53 1.47 2.16
N ARG A 314 -8.93 1.57 0.88
CA ARG A 314 -10.16 0.96 0.37
C ARG A 314 -10.18 -0.56 0.55
N ALA A 315 -9.08 -1.25 0.25
CA ALA A 315 -8.99 -2.69 0.51
C ALA A 315 -8.95 -2.95 2.01
N LEU A 316 -8.08 -2.23 2.74
CA LEU A 316 -7.92 -2.34 4.19
C LEU A 316 -9.22 -2.12 4.99
N SER A 317 -10.16 -1.33 4.47
CA SER A 317 -11.45 -1.03 5.12
C SER A 317 -12.32 -2.25 5.38
N ARG A 318 -11.98 -3.39 4.78
CA ARG A 318 -12.63 -4.69 4.92
C ARG A 318 -11.67 -5.80 5.36
N VAL A 319 -10.47 -5.45 5.81
CA VAL A 319 -9.44 -6.41 6.23
C VAL A 319 -9.41 -6.52 7.75
N ILE A 320 -9.18 -7.74 8.27
CA ILE A 320 -8.82 -7.98 9.66
C ILE A 320 -7.44 -8.65 9.71
N PHE A 321 -6.58 -8.19 10.61
CA PHE A 321 -5.28 -8.80 10.89
C PHE A 321 -5.22 -9.32 12.33
N PRO A 322 -5.71 -10.54 12.61
CA PRO A 322 -5.81 -11.04 14.00
C PRO A 322 -4.47 -11.14 14.74
N LEU A 323 -3.35 -11.25 14.01
CA LEU A 323 -2.02 -11.46 14.61
C LEU A 323 -1.26 -10.15 14.89
N GLY A 324 -1.80 -9.00 14.47
CA GLY A 324 -1.11 -7.71 14.57
C GLY A 324 -0.68 -7.34 15.99
N SER A 325 -1.46 -7.77 16.97
CA SER A 325 -1.28 -7.49 18.40
C SER A 325 -0.65 -8.64 19.18
N LEU A 326 -0.08 -9.64 18.50
CA LEU A 326 0.54 -10.81 19.13
C LEU A 326 2.00 -10.98 18.70
N TYR A 327 2.83 -11.42 19.63
CA TYR A 327 4.15 -11.95 19.35
C TYR A 327 4.06 -13.33 18.68
N LYS A 328 4.99 -13.64 17.77
CA LYS A 328 5.03 -14.95 17.11
C LYS A 328 5.10 -16.10 18.11
N THR A 329 5.76 -15.91 19.24
CA THR A 329 5.84 -16.88 20.33
C THR A 329 4.47 -17.17 20.94
N GLN A 330 3.63 -16.14 21.12
CA GLN A 330 2.24 -16.30 21.58
C GLN A 330 1.40 -17.04 20.54
N VAL A 331 1.54 -16.70 19.26
CA VAL A 331 0.85 -17.41 18.15
C VAL A 331 1.20 -18.90 18.14
N ARG A 332 2.47 -19.26 18.32
CA ARG A 332 2.91 -20.66 18.44
C ARG A 332 2.33 -21.34 19.68
N SER A 333 2.31 -20.64 20.81
CA SER A 333 1.73 -21.14 22.06
C SER A 333 0.23 -21.42 21.90
N LEU A 334 -0.53 -20.50 21.29
CA LEU A 334 -1.95 -20.67 21.00
C LEU A 334 -2.23 -21.87 20.10
N ALA A 335 -1.44 -22.04 19.04
CA ALA A 335 -1.57 -23.19 18.16
C ALA A 335 -1.35 -24.51 18.90
N LYS A 336 -0.34 -24.56 19.79
CA LYS A 336 -0.02 -25.73 20.59
C LYS A 336 -1.08 -26.03 21.65
N SER A 337 -1.55 -25.02 22.38
CA SER A 337 -2.57 -25.19 23.43
C SER A 337 -3.91 -25.67 22.89
N HIS A 338 -4.24 -25.32 21.64
CA HIS A 338 -5.45 -25.77 20.95
C HIS A 338 -5.25 -27.03 20.08
N GLY A 339 -4.07 -27.66 20.15
CA GLY A 339 -3.77 -28.89 19.41
C GLY A 339 -3.88 -28.75 17.89
N LEU A 340 -3.62 -27.55 17.34
CA LEU A 340 -3.66 -27.34 15.90
C LEU A 340 -2.59 -28.16 15.20
N CYS A 341 -2.94 -28.81 14.09
CA CYS A 341 -2.00 -29.66 13.34
C CYS A 341 -0.80 -28.87 12.76
N THR A 342 -0.90 -27.55 12.69
CA THR A 342 0.13 -26.63 12.22
C THR A 342 1.07 -26.10 13.30
N ALA A 343 0.87 -26.46 14.58
CA ALA A 343 1.60 -25.90 15.72
C ALA A 343 3.13 -25.96 15.55
N GLU A 344 3.65 -27.11 15.10
CA GLU A 344 5.08 -27.37 14.90
C GLU A 344 5.56 -27.10 13.45
N LYS A 345 4.67 -26.69 12.54
CA LYS A 345 5.02 -26.47 11.14
C LYS A 345 5.90 -25.24 10.99
N LYS A 346 7.11 -25.39 10.45
CA LYS A 346 8.04 -24.27 10.21
C LYS A 346 7.43 -23.20 9.30
N ASP A 347 7.81 -21.94 9.53
CA ASP A 347 7.40 -20.82 8.68
C ASP A 347 7.80 -21.09 7.21
N SER A 348 6.97 -20.65 6.27
CA SER A 348 7.30 -20.68 4.85
C SER A 348 8.44 -19.71 4.57
N VAL A 349 9.40 -20.16 3.76
CA VAL A 349 10.56 -19.37 3.31
C VAL A 349 10.64 -19.50 1.78
N GLY A 350 11.05 -18.44 1.10
CA GLY A 350 11.10 -18.37 -0.37
C GLY A 350 10.03 -17.47 -0.96
N ILE A 351 9.91 -17.48 -2.30
CA ILE A 351 8.91 -16.72 -3.05
C ILE A 351 7.51 -17.24 -2.68
N CYS A 352 6.55 -16.34 -2.44
CA CYS A 352 5.18 -16.73 -2.12
C CYS A 352 4.62 -17.75 -3.13
N PHE A 353 3.96 -18.80 -2.65
CA PHE A 353 3.26 -19.83 -3.46
C PHE A 353 4.10 -20.76 -4.34
N VAL A 354 5.37 -20.44 -4.65
CA VAL A 354 6.28 -21.30 -5.44
C VAL A 354 6.91 -22.42 -4.59
N GLY A 355 6.98 -22.22 -3.27
CA GLY A 355 7.47 -23.21 -2.31
C GLY A 355 8.98 -23.11 -1.99
N LYS A 356 9.50 -24.12 -1.28
CA LYS A 356 10.90 -24.15 -0.80
C LYS A 356 11.83 -24.68 -1.89
N ARG A 357 12.31 -23.79 -2.76
CA ARG A 357 13.29 -24.11 -3.80
C ARG A 357 14.54 -23.26 -3.64
N LYS A 358 15.69 -23.76 -4.13
CA LYS A 358 16.87 -22.92 -4.28
C LYS A 358 16.56 -21.89 -5.37
N PHE A 359 16.61 -20.61 -5.00
CA PHE A 359 16.26 -19.49 -5.87
C PHE A 359 16.97 -19.57 -7.23
N THR A 360 18.28 -19.78 -7.20
CA THR A 360 19.13 -19.82 -8.40
C THR A 360 18.72 -20.91 -9.38
N ASP A 361 18.42 -22.11 -8.86
CA ASP A 361 18.05 -23.26 -9.69
C ASP A 361 16.66 -23.05 -10.29
N PHE A 362 15.72 -22.54 -9.49
CA PHE A 362 14.36 -22.25 -9.94
C PHE A 362 14.31 -21.18 -11.04
N ILE A 363 15.01 -20.06 -10.84
CA ILE A 363 15.03 -18.98 -11.83
C ILE A 363 15.80 -19.36 -13.09
N GLY A 364 16.79 -20.25 -12.98
CA GLY A 364 17.52 -20.80 -14.13
C GLY A 364 16.64 -21.53 -15.15
N ASN A 365 15.45 -21.98 -14.76
CA ASN A 365 14.49 -22.58 -15.69
C ASN A 365 13.78 -21.55 -16.59
N TYR A 366 13.82 -20.26 -16.24
CA TYR A 366 13.13 -19.18 -16.94
C TYR A 366 14.08 -18.14 -17.55
N LEU A 367 15.33 -18.11 -17.10
CA LEU A 367 16.36 -17.17 -17.52
C LEU A 367 17.61 -17.92 -17.96
N ASP A 368 18.00 -17.69 -19.22
CA ASP A 368 19.25 -18.19 -19.76
C ASP A 368 20.45 -17.58 -19.01
N GLU A 369 21.50 -18.38 -18.86
CA GLU A 369 22.78 -17.87 -18.37
C GLU A 369 23.37 -16.89 -19.38
N ASN A 370 23.81 -15.73 -18.90
CA ASN A 370 24.47 -14.72 -19.71
C ASN A 370 25.78 -14.30 -19.05
N PRO A 371 26.88 -15.06 -19.27
CA PRO A 371 28.10 -14.86 -18.52
C PRO A 371 28.83 -13.56 -18.86
N GLY A 372 29.16 -12.78 -17.83
CA GLY A 372 29.79 -11.47 -17.96
C GLY A 372 30.99 -11.31 -17.02
N ASN A 373 31.67 -10.17 -17.04
CA ASN A 373 32.87 -9.96 -16.22
C ASN A 373 32.51 -9.47 -14.82
N ILE A 374 33.31 -9.87 -13.83
CA ILE A 374 33.29 -9.30 -12.48
C ILE A 374 34.39 -8.25 -12.42
N VAL A 375 34.04 -6.98 -12.26
CA VAL A 375 34.93 -5.82 -12.44
C VAL A 375 35.03 -5.02 -11.16
N SER A 376 36.24 -4.58 -10.79
CA SER A 376 36.42 -3.69 -9.64
C SER A 376 35.75 -2.32 -9.91
N VAL A 377 35.05 -1.79 -8.92
CA VAL A 377 34.52 -0.41 -8.98
C VAL A 377 35.62 0.64 -8.80
N ASP A 378 36.72 0.28 -8.14
CA ASP A 378 37.85 1.18 -7.85
C ASP A 378 38.79 1.32 -9.06
N ASP A 379 38.91 0.27 -9.89
CA ASP A 379 39.65 0.27 -11.16
C ASP A 379 38.98 -0.68 -12.16
N THR A 380 38.32 -0.12 -13.17
CA THR A 380 37.54 -0.89 -14.15
C THR A 380 38.40 -1.77 -15.07
N LYS A 381 39.74 -1.66 -15.02
CA LYS A 381 40.66 -2.58 -15.71
C LYS A 381 40.90 -3.87 -14.92
N ILE A 382 40.64 -3.88 -13.62
CA ILE A 382 40.80 -5.06 -12.76
C ILE A 382 39.56 -5.94 -12.87
N THR A 383 39.77 -7.20 -13.27
CA THR A 383 38.71 -8.21 -13.33
C THR A 383 39.00 -9.36 -12.37
N PHE A 384 37.96 -9.87 -11.71
CA PHE A 384 38.03 -10.95 -10.73
C PHE A 384 37.44 -12.27 -11.26
N GLY A 385 37.33 -12.41 -12.58
CA GLY A 385 36.74 -13.55 -13.25
C GLY A 385 35.39 -13.22 -13.89
N ARG A 386 34.54 -14.26 -14.04
CA ARG A 386 33.24 -14.15 -14.72
C ARG A 386 32.09 -14.60 -13.83
N HIS A 387 30.93 -13.97 -13.99
CA HIS A 387 29.67 -14.41 -13.40
C HIS A 387 28.84 -15.21 -14.40
N SER A 388 27.86 -16.01 -13.96
CA SER A 388 26.94 -16.74 -14.85
C SER A 388 25.66 -15.98 -15.21
N GLY A 389 25.42 -14.81 -14.60
CA GLY A 389 24.35 -13.91 -15.00
C GLY A 389 24.03 -12.87 -13.92
N LEU A 390 23.72 -11.63 -14.33
CA LEU A 390 23.46 -10.52 -13.40
C LEU A 390 22.25 -10.76 -12.47
N PHE A 391 21.27 -11.55 -12.91
CA PHE A 391 20.06 -11.90 -12.14
C PHE A 391 20.37 -12.70 -10.86
N ARG A 392 21.55 -13.29 -10.74
CA ARG A 392 21.97 -14.12 -9.59
C ARG A 392 22.54 -13.32 -8.43
N TYR A 393 22.76 -12.03 -8.64
CA TYR A 393 23.41 -11.14 -7.69
C TYR A 393 22.44 -10.07 -7.23
N THR A 394 22.66 -9.50 -6.06
CA THR A 394 21.97 -8.31 -5.56
C THR A 394 23.01 -7.36 -5.00
N ILE A 395 22.78 -6.05 -5.11
CA ILE A 395 23.67 -5.05 -4.53
C ILE A 395 23.81 -5.32 -3.01
N GLY A 396 25.04 -5.22 -2.49
CA GLY A 396 25.40 -5.57 -1.11
C GLY A 396 25.62 -7.06 -0.85
N GLN A 397 25.33 -7.95 -1.81
CA GLN A 397 25.63 -9.38 -1.66
C GLN A 397 27.14 -9.61 -1.85
N GLY A 398 27.70 -10.57 -1.11
CA GLY A 398 29.05 -11.06 -1.39
C GLY A 398 29.12 -11.74 -2.76
N ALA A 399 30.08 -11.35 -3.60
CA ALA A 399 30.24 -11.88 -4.97
C ALA A 399 30.76 -13.32 -5.02
N LYS A 400 31.20 -13.88 -3.87
CA LYS A 400 31.68 -15.26 -3.70
C LYS A 400 32.81 -15.67 -4.65
N VAL A 401 33.72 -14.75 -4.97
CA VAL A 401 34.96 -15.05 -5.71
C VAL A 401 35.97 -15.69 -4.76
N SER A 402 36.46 -16.88 -5.12
CA SER A 402 37.43 -17.65 -4.34
C SER A 402 38.86 -17.12 -4.49
N GLY A 403 39.74 -17.40 -3.50
CA GLY A 403 41.17 -17.12 -3.59
C GLY A 403 41.60 -15.68 -3.25
N LEU A 404 40.66 -14.83 -2.82
CA LEU A 404 40.95 -13.45 -2.43
C LEU A 404 41.15 -13.30 -0.92
N LYS A 405 42.06 -12.38 -0.53
CA LYS A 405 42.32 -12.07 0.89
C LYS A 405 41.16 -11.35 1.56
N LYS A 406 40.47 -10.47 0.81
CA LYS A 406 39.28 -9.75 1.26
C LYS A 406 38.06 -10.21 0.47
N LYS A 407 36.89 -10.18 1.12
CA LYS A 407 35.61 -10.49 0.47
C LYS A 407 35.21 -9.34 -0.45
N LEU A 408 34.72 -9.71 -1.63
CA LEU A 408 34.13 -8.78 -2.59
C LEU A 408 32.61 -8.68 -2.39
N PHE A 409 32.08 -7.46 -2.50
CA PHE A 409 30.66 -7.15 -2.42
C PHE A 409 30.19 -6.49 -3.70
N VAL A 410 28.99 -6.84 -4.15
CA VAL A 410 28.38 -6.29 -5.36
C VAL A 410 27.95 -4.85 -5.09
N THR A 411 28.46 -3.90 -5.88
CA THR A 411 28.13 -2.47 -5.79
C THR A 411 27.17 -2.05 -6.88
N GLY A 412 27.21 -2.71 -8.04
CA GLY A 412 26.40 -2.34 -9.19
C GLY A 412 26.34 -3.44 -10.24
N LYS A 413 25.42 -3.24 -11.18
CA LYS A 413 25.23 -4.11 -12.34
C LYS A 413 25.00 -3.22 -13.55
N ASP A 414 25.65 -3.56 -14.65
CA ASP A 414 25.39 -2.89 -15.93
C ASP A 414 24.92 -3.92 -16.96
N PRO A 415 23.60 -3.99 -17.23
CA PRO A 415 23.04 -4.85 -18.26
C PRO A 415 23.55 -4.52 -19.67
N LYS A 416 24.01 -3.29 -19.94
CA LYS A 416 24.48 -2.90 -21.28
C LYS A 416 25.86 -3.50 -21.60
N THR A 417 26.78 -3.44 -20.64
CA THR A 417 28.12 -4.03 -20.78
C THR A 417 28.21 -5.46 -20.25
N ASN A 418 27.14 -5.97 -19.63
CA ASN A 418 27.09 -7.24 -18.91
C ASN A 418 28.21 -7.37 -17.86
N ASN A 419 28.48 -6.29 -17.13
CA ASN A 419 29.49 -6.27 -16.07
C ASN A 419 28.83 -6.25 -14.69
N LEU A 420 29.38 -7.04 -13.78
CA LEU A 420 29.06 -7.01 -12.36
C LEU A 420 30.14 -6.21 -11.63
N PHE A 421 29.78 -5.07 -11.07
CA PHE A 421 30.71 -4.23 -10.32
C PHE A 421 30.81 -4.68 -8.86
N VAL A 422 32.03 -4.75 -8.36
CA VAL A 422 32.33 -5.19 -6.99
C VAL A 422 33.36 -4.31 -6.31
N CYS A 423 33.34 -4.29 -4.99
CA CYS A 423 34.34 -3.63 -4.16
C CYS A 423 34.88 -4.56 -3.07
N GLU A 424 36.08 -4.29 -2.56
CA GLU A 424 36.61 -4.99 -1.39
C GLU A 424 36.04 -4.42 -0.09
N GLY A 425 35.59 -5.31 0.79
CA GLY A 425 35.13 -4.93 2.14
C GLY A 425 33.70 -4.39 2.19
N GLU A 426 33.11 -4.50 3.37
CA GLU A 426 31.71 -4.16 3.63
C GLU A 426 31.44 -2.67 3.87
N ASP A 427 32.51 -1.92 4.13
CA ASP A 427 32.46 -0.49 4.49
C ASP A 427 32.93 0.40 3.32
N ASN A 428 33.11 -0.18 2.13
CA ASN A 428 33.51 0.57 0.95
C ASN A 428 32.44 1.62 0.60
N PRO A 429 32.79 2.90 0.39
CA PRO A 429 31.84 3.98 0.08
C PRO A 429 30.93 3.71 -1.13
N ALA A 430 31.36 2.90 -2.10
CA ALA A 430 30.56 2.53 -3.28
C ALA A 430 29.34 1.66 -2.93
N LEU A 431 29.26 1.11 -1.72
CA LEU A 431 28.07 0.40 -1.23
C LEU A 431 27.03 1.34 -0.62
N PHE A 432 27.32 2.62 -0.42
CA PHE A 432 26.46 3.55 0.30
C PHE A 432 25.85 4.59 -0.65
N SER A 433 24.60 4.94 -0.40
CA SER A 433 23.87 5.95 -1.17
C SER A 433 23.34 7.03 -0.22
N LYS A 434 23.41 8.30 -0.63
CA LYS A 434 22.83 9.44 0.11
C LYS A 434 21.31 9.45 0.06
N GLY A 435 20.73 8.78 -0.93
CA GLY A 435 19.31 8.80 -1.16
C GLY A 435 18.89 7.85 -2.25
N LEU A 436 17.63 7.96 -2.64
CA LEU A 436 17.03 7.22 -3.73
C LEU A 436 15.98 8.03 -4.46
N TYR A 437 15.66 7.54 -5.64
CA TYR A 437 14.54 8.01 -6.43
C TYR A 437 13.44 6.97 -6.47
N VAL A 438 12.20 7.39 -6.26
CA VAL A 438 11.04 6.50 -6.39
C VAL A 438 10.55 6.52 -7.83
N ASN A 439 10.23 5.33 -8.36
CA ASN A 439 9.63 5.20 -9.67
C ASN A 439 8.20 5.79 -9.65
N PRO A 440 7.90 6.80 -10.47
CA PRO A 440 6.62 7.51 -10.42
C PRO A 440 5.43 6.63 -10.81
N LYS A 441 5.65 5.54 -11.56
CA LYS A 441 4.59 4.59 -11.94
C LYS A 441 4.20 3.64 -10.81
N PHE A 442 5.10 3.45 -9.84
CA PHE A 442 4.97 2.47 -8.76
C PHE A 442 5.15 3.16 -7.41
N MET A 443 4.41 4.26 -7.22
CA MET A 443 4.35 5.01 -5.96
C MET A 443 2.93 4.86 -5.38
N TYR A 444 2.87 4.46 -4.12
CA TYR A 444 1.63 4.10 -3.44
C TYR A 444 1.55 4.84 -2.11
N TRP A 445 0.39 5.40 -1.85
CA TRP A 445 0.01 5.91 -0.54
C TRP A 445 -1.16 5.07 -0.04
N VAL A 446 -1.10 4.63 1.21
CA VAL A 446 -2.19 3.82 1.80
C VAL A 446 -3.50 4.61 1.72
N ASP A 447 -3.47 5.91 2.02
CA ASP A 447 -4.64 6.79 1.92
C ASP A 447 -5.02 7.18 0.48
N GLY A 448 -4.26 6.72 -0.53
CA GLY A 448 -4.44 7.03 -1.94
C GLY A 448 -3.85 8.37 -2.39
N GLU A 449 -3.47 9.23 -1.45
CA GLU A 449 -2.87 10.55 -1.70
C GLU A 449 -1.69 10.75 -0.73
N PRO A 450 -0.66 11.55 -1.10
CA PRO A 450 0.42 11.89 -0.19
C PRO A 450 -0.08 12.63 1.06
N PRO A 451 0.67 12.58 2.17
CA PRO A 451 0.37 13.34 3.38
C PRO A 451 0.14 14.83 3.08
N ARG A 452 -0.80 15.45 3.82
CA ARG A 452 -1.22 16.83 3.54
C ARG A 452 -0.10 17.84 3.76
N ASP A 453 0.62 17.71 4.86
CA ASP A 453 1.83 18.50 5.16
C ASP A 453 2.87 18.41 4.04
N PHE A 454 3.08 17.21 3.47
CA PHE A 454 3.94 17.04 2.30
C PHE A 454 3.40 17.77 1.08
N CYS A 455 2.09 17.70 0.81
CA CYS A 455 1.45 18.43 -0.28
C CYS A 455 1.61 19.96 -0.15
N PHE A 456 1.60 20.49 1.07
CA PHE A 456 1.67 21.94 1.33
C PHE A 456 3.11 22.48 1.33
N THR A 457 4.03 21.76 1.96
CA THR A 457 5.41 22.22 2.15
C THR A 457 6.33 21.79 1.00
N GLY A 458 5.98 20.73 0.27
CA GLY A 458 6.82 20.12 -0.75
C GLY A 458 7.94 19.25 -0.19
N THR A 459 8.08 19.15 1.13
CA THR A 459 9.12 18.39 1.82
C THR A 459 8.55 17.65 3.03
N LEU A 460 8.96 16.42 3.29
CA LEU A 460 8.49 15.69 4.47
C LEU A 460 9.59 14.82 5.08
N ARG A 461 9.98 15.10 6.33
CA ARG A 461 10.87 14.24 7.10
C ARG A 461 10.08 13.13 7.79
N LEU A 462 10.52 11.89 7.63
CA LEU A 462 9.87 10.69 8.15
C LEU A 462 10.89 9.53 8.26
N LYS A 463 10.44 8.33 8.62
CA LYS A 463 11.30 7.14 8.58
C LYS A 463 10.98 6.25 7.39
N CYS A 464 11.98 5.62 6.79
CA CYS A 464 11.76 4.64 5.73
C CYS A 464 12.49 3.31 5.98
N LYS A 465 12.08 2.26 5.25
CA LYS A 465 12.81 0.99 5.12
C LYS A 465 13.03 0.76 3.62
N VAL A 466 14.25 0.41 3.20
CA VAL A 466 14.58 0.07 1.79
C VAL A 466 14.72 -1.43 1.56
N ARG A 467 14.64 -2.23 2.63
CA ARG A 467 14.59 -3.69 2.59
C ARG A 467 13.85 -4.22 3.82
N TYR A 468 13.27 -5.41 3.68
CA TYR A 468 12.63 -6.11 4.79
C TYR A 468 13.66 -6.46 5.89
N ARG A 469 13.27 -6.30 7.16
CA ARG A 469 14.10 -6.46 8.38
C ARG A 469 15.23 -5.43 8.58
N GLN A 470 15.34 -4.41 7.74
CA GLN A 470 16.13 -3.24 8.11
C GLN A 470 15.44 -2.49 9.26
N ALA A 471 16.23 -1.95 10.18
CA ALA A 471 15.75 -0.89 11.05
C ALA A 471 15.25 0.28 10.19
N SER A 472 14.21 0.99 10.65
CA SER A 472 13.76 2.17 9.93
C SER A 472 14.74 3.32 10.14
N VAL A 473 15.01 4.07 9.08
CA VAL A 473 16.03 5.13 9.05
C VAL A 473 15.38 6.46 8.71
N TRP A 474 15.89 7.54 9.28
CA TRP A 474 15.35 8.88 9.03
C TRP A 474 15.72 9.35 7.62
N CYS A 475 14.76 10.00 6.97
CA CYS A 475 14.94 10.57 5.64
C CYS A 475 14.00 11.75 5.40
N THR A 476 14.32 12.53 4.37
CA THR A 476 13.52 13.65 3.90
C THR A 476 13.07 13.41 2.46
N LEU A 477 11.76 13.43 2.25
CA LEU A 477 11.11 13.35 0.95
C LEU A 477 10.99 14.74 0.35
N HIS A 478 11.23 14.85 -0.96
CA HIS A 478 10.87 16.04 -1.74
C HIS A 478 10.65 15.68 -3.21
N PHE A 479 9.92 16.52 -3.94
CA PHE A 479 9.80 16.36 -5.39
C PHE A 479 10.91 17.13 -6.11
N GLU A 480 11.66 16.43 -6.96
CA GLU A 480 12.55 17.05 -7.94
C GLU A 480 11.70 17.56 -9.13
N ASN A 481 11.99 18.79 -9.55
CA ASN A 481 11.30 19.57 -10.59
C ASN A 481 9.85 20.03 -10.29
N SER A 482 9.55 21.27 -10.69
CA SER A 482 8.26 21.93 -10.45
C SER A 482 7.18 21.56 -11.49
N SER A 483 7.53 20.97 -12.63
CA SER A 483 6.59 20.57 -13.67
C SER A 483 5.80 19.31 -13.26
N THR A 484 4.49 19.32 -13.46
CA THR A 484 3.58 18.25 -12.99
C THR A 484 3.71 16.93 -13.74
N GLU A 485 4.33 16.93 -14.92
CA GLU A 485 4.40 15.76 -15.81
C GLU A 485 5.60 14.86 -15.53
N ASN A 486 6.66 15.39 -14.89
CA ASN A 486 7.91 14.66 -14.58
C ASN A 486 8.34 14.84 -13.11
N ARG A 487 7.39 14.96 -12.17
CA ARG A 487 7.73 15.02 -10.74
C ARG A 487 8.34 13.70 -10.29
N ARG A 488 9.62 13.74 -9.94
CA ARG A 488 10.32 12.59 -9.39
C ARG A 488 10.38 12.75 -7.87
N LEU A 489 9.87 11.76 -7.13
CA LEU A 489 10.01 11.75 -5.68
C LEU A 489 11.44 11.31 -5.33
N VAL A 490 12.14 12.18 -4.61
CA VAL A 490 13.48 11.95 -4.07
C VAL A 490 13.36 11.70 -2.58
N VAL A 491 14.13 10.74 -2.09
CA VAL A 491 14.26 10.43 -0.66
C VAL A 491 15.73 10.59 -0.32
N ILE A 492 16.06 11.55 0.54
CA ILE A 492 17.43 11.76 1.03
C ILE A 492 17.51 11.22 2.44
N PHE A 493 18.43 10.30 2.70
CA PHE A 493 18.64 9.76 4.03
C PHE A 493 19.40 10.77 4.88
N ASP A 494 19.15 10.77 6.18
CA ASP A 494 19.92 11.59 7.12
C ASP A 494 21.38 11.10 7.18
N GLU A 495 21.58 9.79 7.08
CA GLU A 495 22.89 9.11 6.99
C GLU A 495 22.93 8.21 5.74
N PRO A 496 24.07 8.06 5.04
CA PRO A 496 24.16 7.20 3.86
C PRO A 496 23.75 5.75 4.15
N GLU A 497 22.87 5.20 3.31
CA GLU A 497 22.35 3.84 3.49
C GLU A 497 23.07 2.83 2.61
N LYS A 498 23.39 1.68 3.20
CA LYS A 498 24.11 0.59 2.54
C LYS A 498 23.18 -0.22 1.62
N ALA A 499 23.66 -0.50 0.42
CA ALA A 499 23.09 -1.43 -0.55
C ALA A 499 21.64 -1.10 -0.97
N VAL A 500 21.35 0.19 -1.15
CA VAL A 500 20.07 0.62 -1.73
C VAL A 500 19.95 0.06 -3.14
N THR A 501 18.95 -0.78 -3.37
CA THR A 501 18.89 -1.62 -4.56
C THR A 501 17.74 -1.18 -5.48
N PRO A 502 18.01 -0.76 -6.72
CA PRO A 502 16.96 -0.50 -7.70
C PRO A 502 16.06 -1.71 -7.90
N MET A 503 14.76 -1.44 -8.10
CA MET A 503 13.68 -2.42 -8.22
C MET A 503 13.26 -3.13 -6.92
N GLN A 504 13.94 -2.86 -5.79
CA GLN A 504 13.35 -3.12 -4.46
C GLN A 504 12.30 -2.04 -4.12
N VAL A 505 11.72 -2.14 -2.92
CA VAL A 505 10.68 -1.23 -2.44
C VAL A 505 11.21 -0.39 -1.29
N VAL A 506 10.92 0.91 -1.32
CA VAL A 506 11.00 1.77 -0.15
C VAL A 506 9.61 1.86 0.48
N ALA A 507 9.52 1.68 1.80
CA ALA A 507 8.29 1.88 2.56
C ALA A 507 8.46 3.04 3.55
N PHE A 508 7.44 3.90 3.66
CA PHE A 508 7.46 5.14 4.45
C PHE A 508 6.62 5.00 5.71
N TYR A 509 7.14 5.54 6.82
CA TYR A 509 6.58 5.40 8.15
C TYR A 509 6.63 6.72 8.93
N ARG A 510 5.55 6.99 9.67
CA ARG A 510 5.48 8.06 10.67
C ARG A 510 4.98 7.45 11.98
N GLY A 511 5.87 7.36 12.97
CA GLY A 511 5.61 6.54 14.16
C GLY A 511 5.34 5.08 13.75
N ASP A 512 4.21 4.55 14.19
CA ASP A 512 3.74 3.21 13.83
C ASP A 512 2.97 3.14 12.51
N VAL A 513 2.65 4.26 11.90
CA VAL A 513 1.82 4.30 10.68
C VAL A 513 2.68 4.08 9.45
N CYS A 514 2.38 3.05 8.66
CA CYS A 514 2.87 2.89 7.31
C CYS A 514 2.04 3.79 6.38
N LEU A 515 2.68 4.83 5.83
CA LEU A 515 2.03 5.81 4.96
C LEU A 515 1.89 5.31 3.53
N GLY A 516 2.76 4.39 3.12
CA GLY A 516 2.84 3.92 1.75
C GLY A 516 4.26 3.49 1.40
N GLY A 517 4.55 3.47 0.10
CA GLY A 517 5.87 3.11 -0.40
C GLY A 517 5.96 3.22 -1.91
N GLY A 518 7.06 2.73 -2.46
CA GLY A 518 7.19 2.66 -3.90
C GLY A 518 8.44 1.91 -4.34
N LEU A 519 8.49 1.63 -5.62
CA LEU A 519 9.59 0.91 -6.21
C LEU A 519 10.78 1.86 -6.41
N ILE A 520 11.97 1.46 -5.96
CA ILE A 520 13.21 2.22 -6.07
C ILE A 520 13.63 2.27 -7.54
N GLY A 521 13.53 3.45 -8.17
CA GLY A 521 13.91 3.65 -9.57
C GLY A 521 15.41 3.90 -9.77
N GLY A 522 16.14 4.28 -8.72
CA GLY A 522 17.58 4.56 -8.76
C GLY A 522 18.08 5.10 -7.42
N VAL A 523 19.38 5.34 -7.32
CA VAL A 523 20.04 5.84 -6.12
C VAL A 523 20.56 7.26 -6.34
N VAL A 524 20.72 8.01 -5.26
CA VAL A 524 21.46 9.28 -5.22
C VAL A 524 22.85 8.98 -4.70
N ASP A 525 23.85 9.14 -5.57
CA ASP A 525 25.23 8.80 -5.25
C ASP A 525 25.82 9.75 -4.21
N THR A 526 26.75 9.24 -3.41
CA THR A 526 27.52 10.01 -2.43
C THR A 526 28.39 11.10 -3.08
N ASN A 527 28.75 10.93 -4.35
CA ASN A 527 29.69 11.78 -5.10
C ASN A 527 29.03 12.88 -5.95
N GLN A 528 27.70 12.98 -5.98
CA GLN A 528 27.01 14.13 -6.58
C GLN A 528 26.78 15.19 -5.50
N SER A 529 27.64 16.22 -5.51
CA SER A 529 27.47 17.49 -4.79
C SER A 529 27.18 18.61 -5.78
#